data_AF-A0A378CK05-F1
#
_entry.id   AF-A0A378CK05-F1
#
_cell.length_a   1.000
_cell.length_b   1.000
_cell.length_c   1.000
_cell.angle_alpha   90.00
_cell.angle_beta   90.00
_cell.angle_gamma   90.00
#
_symmetry.space_group_name_H-M   'P 1'
#
loop_
_entity.id
_entity.type
_entity.pdbx_description
1 polymer ?
#
loop_
_entity_poly.entity_id
_entity_poly.type
_entity_poly.pdbx_seq_one_letter_code
_entity_poly.pdbx_strand_id
1 'polypeptide(L)' 'MFDIGVNLTSSQFSRDHDEVVARALAAGVNGMLLTGTNLAESQLAQKLASRYSGCWSTAGVHPHGR' A
#
# COMPACT_ATOMS: atom_id res chain seq x y z
N MET A 1 -15.05 5.43 3.01
CA MET A 1 -14.77 3.99 2.82
C MET A 1 -13.30 3.71 3.14
N PHE A 2 -12.93 2.52 3.62
CA PHE A 2 -11.54 2.18 3.95
C PHE A 2 -11.15 0.83 3.31
N ASP A 3 -10.01 0.78 2.63
CA ASP A 3 -9.46 -0.46 2.05
C ASP A 3 -8.36 -1.03 2.94
N ILE A 4 -8.60 -2.21 3.51
CA ILE A 4 -7.70 -2.83 4.49
C ILE A 4 -6.59 -3.68 3.88
N GLY A 5 -6.56 -3.87 2.56
CA GLY A 5 -5.71 -4.88 1.92
C GLY A 5 -5.15 -4.46 0.57
N VAL A 6 -4.31 -3.42 0.55
CA VAL A 6 -3.76 -2.87 -0.69
C VAL A 6 -2.31 -3.30 -0.88
N ASN A 7 -2.03 -4.11 -1.91
CA ASN A 7 -0.67 -4.52 -2.29
C ASN A 7 -0.01 -3.47 -3.20
N LEU A 8 0.05 -2.21 -2.76
CA LEU A 8 0.50 -1.09 -3.61
C LEU A 8 1.99 -1.18 -3.99
N THR A 9 2.78 -1.96 -3.26
CA THR A 9 4.19 -2.25 -3.60
C THR A 9 4.35 -3.20 -4.80
N SER A 10 3.26 -3.77 -5.31
CA SER A 10 3.29 -4.65 -6.49
C SER A 10 3.86 -3.93 -7.70
N SER A 11 4.70 -4.62 -8.49
CA SER A 11 5.27 -4.10 -9.73
C SER A 11 4.21 -3.64 -10.75
N GLN A 12 2.99 -4.15 -10.64
CA GLN A 12 1.84 -3.73 -11.45
C GLN A 12 1.54 -2.23 -11.31
N PHE A 13 1.84 -1.63 -10.16
CA PHE A 13 1.58 -0.22 -9.86
C PHE A 13 2.84 0.66 -9.91
N SER A 14 4.01 0.07 -10.21
CA SER A 14 5.30 0.76 -10.17
C SER A 14 5.40 2.02 -11.02
N ARG A 15 4.53 2.16 -12.04
CA ARG A 15 4.52 3.28 -12.99
C ARG A 15 3.56 4.40 -12.58
N ASP A 16 2.59 4.14 -11.71
CA ASP A 16 1.42 5.00 -11.53
C ASP A 16 0.87 5.05 -10.09
N HIS A 17 1.69 4.80 -9.06
CA HIS A 17 1.26 4.85 -7.65
C HIS A 17 0.44 6.10 -7.29
N ASP A 18 0.92 7.29 -7.69
CA ASP A 18 0.27 8.56 -7.36
C ASP A 18 -1.12 8.65 -8.00
N GLU A 19 -1.26 8.17 -9.23
CA GLU A 19 -2.52 8.18 -9.99
C GLU A 19 -3.51 7.15 -9.43
N VAL A 20 -3.02 5.97 -9.04
CA VAL A 20 -3.82 4.94 -8.37
C VAL A 20 -4.41 5.48 -7.07
N VAL A 21 -3.58 6.09 -6.22
CA VAL A 21 -4.02 6.69 -4.95
C VAL A 21 -5.01 7.83 -5.19
N ALA A 22 -4.73 8.73 -6.13
CA ALA A 22 -5.63 9.83 -6.47
C ALA A 22 -7.00 9.34 -6.96
N ARG A 23 -7.05 8.31 -7.81
CA ARG A 23 -8.30 7.70 -8.27
C ARG A 23 -9.09 7.07 -7.11
N ALA A 24 -8.41 6.39 -6.19
CA ALA A 24 -9.07 5.80 -5.01
C ALA A 24 -9.69 6.89 -4.12
N LEU A 25 -8.98 7.98 -3.85
CA LEU A 25 -9.48 9.12 -3.09
C LEU A 25 -10.70 9.76 -3.78
N ALA A 26 -10.63 9.98 -5.09
CA ALA A 26 -11.73 10.55 -5.88
C ALA A 26 -12.99 9.66 -5.88
N ALA A 27 -12.81 8.35 -5.77
CA ALA A 27 -13.90 7.38 -5.64
C ALA A 27 -14.47 7.27 -4.22
N GLY A 28 -13.94 8.01 -3.24
CA GLY A 28 -14.41 8.00 -1.85
C GLY A 28 -13.76 6.94 -0.96
N VAL A 29 -12.59 6.40 -1.34
CA VAL A 29 -11.73 5.66 -0.42
C VAL A 29 -10.97 6.69 0.42
N ASN A 30 -11.25 6.77 1.72
CA ASN A 30 -10.70 7.77 2.64
C ASN A 30 -9.52 7.24 3.46
N GLY A 31 -9.19 5.95 3.32
CA GLY A 31 -8.01 5.38 3.94
C GLY A 31 -7.64 4.03 3.35
N MET A 32 -6.34 3.74 3.36
CA MET A 32 -5.77 2.51 2.80
C MET A 32 -4.73 1.92 3.76
N LEU A 33 -4.75 0.60 3.93
CA LEU A 33 -3.71 -0.15 4.61
C LEU A 33 -2.88 -0.93 3.59
N LEU A 34 -1.62 -0.53 3.44
CA LEU A 34 -0.67 -1.13 2.51
C LEU A 34 -0.08 -2.40 3.12
N THR A 35 -0.23 -3.52 2.43
CA THR A 35 0.21 -4.83 2.94
C THR A 35 1.70 -5.05 2.69
N GLY A 36 2.47 -5.26 3.76
CA GLY A 36 3.83 -5.79 3.69
C GLY A 36 3.83 -7.31 3.86
N THR A 37 4.46 -8.07 2.95
CA THR A 37 4.46 -9.55 3.00
C THR A 37 5.82 -10.19 3.32
N ASN A 38 6.89 -9.41 3.36
CA ASN A 38 8.22 -9.81 3.85
C ASN A 38 8.96 -8.57 4.37
N LEU A 39 10.21 -8.69 4.82
CA LEU A 39 10.97 -7.57 5.35
C LEU A 39 11.13 -6.42 4.34
N ALA A 40 11.56 -6.73 3.12
CA ALA A 40 11.80 -5.73 2.08
C ALA A 40 10.49 -5.04 1.67
N GLU A 41 9.43 -5.81 1.46
CA GLU A 41 8.12 -5.26 1.13
C GLU A 41 7.49 -4.47 2.27
N SER A 42 7.67 -4.89 3.53
CA SER A 42 7.17 -4.13 4.69
C SER A 42 7.86 -2.76 4.79
N GLN A 43 9.17 -2.69 4.51
CA GLN A 43 9.89 -1.42 4.45
C GLN A 43 9.43 -0.54 3.28
N LEU A 44 9.19 -1.13 2.11
CA LEU A 44 8.65 -0.40 0.95
C LEU A 44 7.23 0.11 1.22
N ALA A 45 6.36 -0.71 1.82
CA ALA A 45 5.00 -0.35 2.20
C ALA A 45 4.99 0.82 3.20
N GLN A 46 5.88 0.80 4.21
CA GLN A 46 6.02 1.91 5.15
C GLN A 46 6.47 3.21 4.47
N LYS A 47 7.48 3.15 3.60
CA LYS A 47 7.95 4.31 2.82
C LYS A 47 6.83 4.86 1.94
N LEU A 48 6.09 3.99 1.28
CA LEU A 48 5.00 4.39 0.39
C LEU A 48 3.82 4.97 1.17
N ALA A 49 3.44 4.37 2.31
CA ALA A 49 2.40 4.90 3.18
C ALA A 49 2.74 6.30 3.69
N SER A 50 4.01 6.57 4.02
CA SER A 50 4.43 7.92 4.45
C SER A 50 4.33 9.01 3.38
N ARG A 51 4.16 8.65 2.10
CA ARG A 51 4.02 9.63 1.00
C ARG A 51 2.62 10.18 0.86
N TYR A 52 1.60 9.49 1.38
CA TYR A 52 0.20 9.82 1.16
C TYR A 52 -0.53 9.99 2.50
N SER A 53 -1.33 11.05 2.62
CA SER A 53 -2.24 11.18 3.76
C SER A 53 -3.31 10.10 3.72
N GLY A 54 -3.69 9.57 4.89
CA GLY A 54 -4.68 8.49 4.97
C GLY A 54 -4.16 7.10 4.56
N CYS A 55 -2.85 6.92 4.44
CA CYS A 55 -2.24 5.61 4.22
C CYS A 55 -1.50 5.13 5.47
N TRP A 56 -1.66 3.85 5.78
CA TRP A 56 -0.90 3.12 6.80
C TRP A 56 -0.27 1.88 6.16
N SER A 57 0.63 1.20 6.87
CA SER A 57 1.24 -0.05 6.39
C SER A 57 1.26 -1.12 7.48
N THR A 58 1.18 -2.38 7.07
CA THR A 58 1.52 -3.51 7.94
C THR A 58 3.00 -3.87 7.86
N ALA A 59 3.50 -4.61 8.84
CA ALA A 59 4.80 -5.24 8.79
C ALA A 59 4.69 -6.70 9.22
N GLY A 60 5.18 -7.61 8.40
CA GLY A 60 5.06 -9.04 8.65
C GLY A 60 5.73 -9.88 7.56
N VAL A 61 5.66 -11.20 7.76
CA VAL A 61 6.14 -12.19 6.78
C VAL A 61 4.97 -13.12 6.47
N HIS A 62 4.55 -13.14 5.21
CA HIS A 62 3.52 -14.04 4.71
C HIS A 62 4.06 -15.48 4.77
N PRO A 63 3.23 -16.51 5.02
CA PRO A 63 3.69 -17.90 5.11
C PRO A 63 4.44 -18.45 3.87
N HIS A 64 4.26 -17.79 2.73
CA HIS A 64 4.94 -18.10 1.47
C HIS A 64 6.13 -17.17 1.16
N GLY A 65 6.34 -16.13 1.98
CA GLY A 65 7.45 -15.20 1.87
C GLY A 65 8.74 -15.87 2.33
N ARG A 66 9.60 -16.18 1.37
CA ARG A 66 11.02 -16.43 1.65
C ARG A 66 11.75 -15.11 1.82
#